data_AF-A0A2G2MRX5-F1
#
_entry.id   AF-A0A2G2MRX5-F1
#
_cell.length_a   1.000
_cell.length_b   1.000
_cell.length_c   1.000
_cell.angle_alpha   90.00
_cell.angle_beta   90.00
_cell.angle_gamma   90.00
#
_symmetry.space_group_name_H-M   'P 1'
#
loop_
_entity.id
_entity.type
_entity.pdbx_description
1 polymer ?
#
loop_
_entity_poly.entity_id
_entity_poly.type
_entity_poly.pdbx_seq_one_letter_code
_entity_poly.pdbx_strand_id
1 'polypeptide(L)'
;MKLRIFFGLCLLLALLSTPFSSLVWAADITANSVLKRGTILTHNDISVSLGAGEKLDAVHTNYIGMQLTRTVYAGHKIETHYLSEPVLVKRNAQVSMIYTFGAMQLSAKGRALQAGAKGETITVMNTSSRKKITAIIISRDLVEVSG
;
A
#
# COMPACT_ATOMS: atom_id res chain seq x y z
N MET A 1 -52.73 48.81 -36.04
CA MET A 1 -53.54 49.04 -34.82
C MET A 1 -53.80 47.68 -34.17
N LYS A 2 -53.12 47.42 -33.04
CA LYS A 2 -53.28 46.32 -32.05
C LYS A 2 -53.92 44.99 -32.50
N LEU A 3 -53.16 43.88 -32.42
CA LEU A 3 -53.68 42.65 -31.77
C LEU A 3 -52.56 41.71 -31.31
N ARG A 4 -52.68 41.27 -30.04
CA ARG A 4 -51.74 40.45 -29.25
C ARG A 4 -51.73 39.01 -29.76
N ILE A 5 -50.55 38.45 -30.03
CA ILE A 5 -50.39 37.06 -30.52
C ILE A 5 -49.18 36.42 -29.82
N PHE A 6 -49.49 35.37 -29.06
CA PHE A 6 -48.66 34.23 -28.69
C PHE A 6 -47.65 34.37 -27.54
N PHE A 7 -48.24 34.33 -26.35
CA PHE A 7 -47.72 33.59 -25.20
C PHE A 7 -47.57 32.11 -25.60
N GLY A 8 -46.34 31.63 -25.77
CA GLY A 8 -46.06 30.23 -26.03
C GLY A 8 -44.89 30.04 -26.98
N LEU A 9 -44.01 29.08 -26.64
CA LEU A 9 -42.95 28.56 -27.49
C LEU A 9 -41.57 29.24 -27.36
N CYS A 10 -40.99 29.25 -26.16
CA CYS A 10 -39.53 29.12 -26.03
C CYS A 10 -39.13 28.62 -24.62
N LEU A 11 -39.76 27.52 -24.18
CA LEU A 11 -39.38 26.76 -22.99
C LEU A 11 -39.02 25.33 -23.40
N LEU A 12 -38.23 25.17 -24.47
CA LEU A 12 -37.92 23.85 -25.04
C LEU A 12 -36.52 23.75 -25.67
N LEU A 13 -35.53 24.46 -25.12
CA LEU A 13 -34.16 24.45 -25.64
C LEU A 13 -33.09 24.47 -24.54
N ALA A 14 -33.33 23.73 -23.45
CA ALA A 14 -32.41 23.64 -22.31
C ALA A 14 -32.18 22.19 -21.87
N LEU A 15 -31.91 21.26 -22.79
CA LEU A 15 -31.81 19.82 -22.46
C LEU A 15 -30.71 19.02 -23.16
N LEU A 16 -29.71 19.65 -23.79
CA LEU A 16 -28.61 18.90 -24.42
C LEU A 16 -27.19 19.20 -23.93
N SER A 17 -27.03 19.92 -22.83
CA SER A 17 -25.73 19.96 -22.14
C SER A 17 -25.69 18.97 -20.98
N THR A 18 -26.07 17.71 -21.21
CA THR A 18 -25.58 16.64 -20.33
C THR A 18 -24.09 16.51 -20.63
N PRO A 19 -23.18 16.83 -19.69
CA PRO A 19 -21.79 16.43 -19.89
C PRO A 19 -21.82 14.92 -19.99
N PHE A 20 -21.46 14.41 -21.17
CA PHE A 20 -21.21 13.00 -21.41
C PHE A 20 -20.15 12.59 -20.38
N SER A 21 -20.61 12.05 -19.25
CA SER A 21 -19.73 11.57 -18.20
C SER A 21 -18.89 10.48 -18.85
N SER A 22 -17.66 10.83 -19.21
CA SER A 22 -16.70 9.85 -19.64
C SER A 22 -16.54 8.89 -18.47
N LEU A 23 -17.03 7.67 -18.66
CA LEU A 23 -16.61 6.51 -17.89
C LEU A 23 -15.12 6.35 -18.17
N VAL A 24 -14.29 7.08 -17.44
CA VAL A 24 -12.88 6.78 -17.32
C VAL A 24 -12.84 5.42 -16.66
N TRP A 25 -12.48 4.39 -17.43
CA TRP A 25 -12.07 3.11 -16.88
C TRP A 25 -10.79 3.39 -16.10
N ALA A 26 -10.89 3.56 -14.79
CA ALA A 26 -9.74 3.58 -13.91
C ALA A 26 -9.02 2.24 -14.07
N ALA A 27 -7.69 2.24 -14.08
CA ALA A 27 -6.96 0.98 -14.16
C ALA A 27 -7.42 0.04 -13.04
N ASP A 28 -7.78 -1.17 -13.43
CA ASP A 28 -8.30 -2.17 -12.51
C ASP A 28 -7.25 -3.23 -12.26
N ILE A 29 -6.96 -3.49 -10.99
CA ILE A 29 -5.94 -4.42 -10.56
C ILE A 29 -6.67 -5.60 -9.99
N THR A 30 -6.60 -6.73 -10.67
CA THR A 30 -7.32 -7.95 -10.29
C THR A 30 -6.36 -9.00 -9.76
N ALA A 31 -6.81 -9.80 -8.79
CA ALA A 31 -6.03 -10.90 -8.26
C ALA A 31 -6.06 -12.10 -9.21
N ASN A 32 -4.89 -12.66 -9.54
CA ASN A 32 -4.79 -13.86 -10.39
C ASN A 32 -5.16 -15.15 -9.65
N SER A 33 -5.01 -15.17 -8.32
CA SER A 33 -5.28 -16.33 -7.48
C SER A 33 -5.90 -15.91 -6.14
N VAL A 34 -6.20 -16.88 -5.28
CA VAL A 34 -6.65 -16.59 -3.91
C VAL A 34 -5.46 -16.12 -3.08
N LEU A 35 -5.44 -14.83 -2.77
CA LEU A 35 -4.40 -14.20 -1.96
C LEU A 35 -4.90 -14.04 -0.52
N LYS A 36 -4.22 -14.70 0.42
CA LYS A 36 -4.59 -14.67 1.83
C LYS A 36 -4.17 -13.35 2.48
N ARG A 37 -4.84 -13.00 3.59
CA ARG A 37 -4.36 -11.95 4.49
C ARG A 37 -2.90 -12.20 4.88
N GLY A 38 -2.07 -11.18 4.78
CA GLY A 38 -0.64 -11.23 5.10
C GLY A 38 0.26 -11.66 3.95
N THR A 39 -0.29 -11.99 2.78
CA THR A 39 0.50 -12.27 1.57
C THR A 39 1.15 -10.99 1.06
N ILE A 40 2.44 -11.07 0.73
CA ILE A 40 3.19 -10.01 0.05
C ILE A 40 2.94 -10.15 -1.46
N LEU A 41 2.51 -9.08 -2.10
CA LEU A 41 2.16 -9.08 -3.52
C LEU A 41 3.38 -9.13 -4.42
N THR A 42 3.36 -10.06 -5.37
CA THR A 42 4.38 -10.21 -6.42
C THR A 42 3.79 -9.98 -7.81
N HIS A 43 4.64 -9.91 -8.84
CA HIS A 43 4.21 -9.62 -10.22
C HIS A 43 3.24 -10.68 -10.76
N ASN A 44 3.34 -11.92 -10.28
CA ASN A 44 2.50 -13.03 -10.74
C ASN A 44 1.11 -13.04 -10.08
N ASP A 45 0.94 -12.36 -8.96
CA ASP A 45 -0.29 -12.38 -8.17
C ASP A 45 -1.36 -11.41 -8.72
N ILE A 46 -0.94 -10.50 -9.60
CA ILE A 46 -1.70 -9.35 -10.04
C ILE A 46 -1.84 -9.36 -11.56
N SER A 47 -3.04 -9.07 -12.05
CA SER A 47 -3.30 -8.67 -13.43
C SER A 47 -3.76 -7.22 -13.47
N VAL A 48 -3.13 -6.41 -14.30
CA VAL A 48 -3.46 -4.99 -14.46
C VAL A 48 -4.25 -4.82 -15.76
N SER A 49 -5.50 -4.41 -15.63
CA SER A 49 -6.31 -3.89 -16.74
C SER A 49 -6.08 -2.39 -16.82
N LEU A 50 -5.18 -1.96 -17.69
CA LEU A 50 -4.84 -0.54 -17.84
C LEU A 50 -6.05 0.28 -18.32
N GLY A 51 -6.34 1.36 -17.60
CA GLY A 51 -7.17 2.46 -18.10
C GLY A 51 -6.45 3.26 -19.16
N ALA A 52 -7.19 4.02 -19.98
CA ALA A 52 -6.61 4.86 -21.02
C ALA A 52 -5.60 5.87 -20.44
N GLY A 53 -4.31 5.67 -20.72
CA GLY A 53 -3.22 6.57 -20.34
C GLY A 53 -2.34 6.14 -19.17
N GLU A 54 -2.65 5.03 -18.49
CA GLU A 54 -1.78 4.51 -17.41
C GLU A 54 -0.68 3.58 -17.93
N LYS A 55 0.51 3.69 -17.36
CA LYS A 55 1.65 2.80 -17.66
C LYS A 55 1.66 1.65 -16.66
N LEU A 56 1.77 0.41 -17.14
CA LEU A 56 1.91 -0.81 -16.33
C LEU A 56 2.95 -0.65 -15.21
N ASP A 57 4.12 -0.10 -15.52
CA ASP A 57 5.24 0.01 -14.56
C ASP A 57 4.92 0.91 -13.36
N ALA A 58 4.19 2.00 -13.59
CA ALA A 58 3.80 2.94 -12.53
C ALA A 58 2.76 2.30 -11.59
N VAL A 59 1.87 1.47 -12.14
CA VAL A 59 0.89 0.73 -11.37
C VAL A 59 1.56 -0.38 -10.57
N HIS A 60 2.45 -1.16 -11.17
CA HIS A 60 3.17 -2.23 -10.45
C HIS A 60 3.96 -1.70 -9.24
N THR A 61 4.65 -0.56 -9.38
CA THR A 61 5.49 -0.01 -8.30
C THR A 61 4.72 0.27 -7.00
N ASN A 62 3.43 0.61 -7.09
CA ASN A 62 2.61 0.94 -5.91
C ASN A 62 2.04 -0.29 -5.18
N TYR A 63 1.95 -1.44 -5.86
CA TYR A 63 1.29 -2.64 -5.34
C TYR A 63 2.29 -3.74 -5.00
N ILE A 64 3.37 -3.85 -5.75
CA ILE A 64 4.39 -4.88 -5.55
C ILE A 64 5.18 -4.62 -4.26
N GLY A 65 5.38 -5.66 -3.46
CA GLY A 65 6.06 -5.56 -2.18
C GLY A 65 5.17 -5.12 -1.01
N MET A 66 3.92 -4.74 -1.29
CA MET A 66 2.92 -4.46 -0.26
C MET A 66 2.31 -5.77 0.27
N GLN A 67 1.81 -5.72 1.50
CA GLN A 67 1.16 -6.84 2.17
C GLN A 67 -0.36 -6.63 2.20
N LEU A 68 -1.11 -7.68 1.89
CA LEU A 68 -2.58 -7.65 1.99
C LEU A 68 -3.06 -7.65 3.45
N THR A 69 -3.99 -6.76 3.77
CA THR A 69 -4.64 -6.66 5.08
C THR A 69 -5.84 -7.59 5.23
N ARG A 70 -6.37 -8.10 4.10
CA ARG A 70 -7.51 -9.04 4.01
C ARG A 70 -7.25 -10.12 2.95
N THR A 71 -8.06 -11.18 2.97
CA THR A 71 -8.08 -12.18 1.89
C THR A 71 -8.83 -11.61 0.68
N VAL A 72 -8.24 -11.79 -0.52
CA VAL A 72 -8.81 -11.42 -1.83
C VAL A 72 -8.89 -12.68 -2.69
N TYR A 73 -10.04 -12.92 -3.32
CA TYR A 73 -10.24 -14.08 -4.20
C TYR A 73 -9.84 -13.75 -5.63
N ALA A 74 -9.56 -14.78 -6.42
CA ALA A 74 -9.25 -14.62 -7.83
C ALA A 74 -10.34 -13.82 -8.57
N GLY A 75 -9.92 -12.98 -9.51
CA GLY A 75 -10.78 -12.11 -10.31
C GLY A 75 -11.34 -10.89 -9.56
N HIS A 76 -11.07 -10.73 -8.26
CA HIS A 76 -11.51 -9.55 -7.52
C HIS A 76 -10.50 -8.41 -7.63
N LYS A 77 -11.02 -7.18 -7.61
CA LYS A 77 -10.24 -5.96 -7.55
C LYS A 77 -9.45 -5.86 -6.24
N ILE A 78 -8.17 -5.52 -6.35
CA ILE A 78 -7.28 -5.16 -5.24
C ILE A 78 -7.29 -3.63 -5.14
N GLU A 79 -7.92 -3.12 -4.10
CA GLU A 79 -7.95 -1.70 -3.80
C GLU A 79 -6.76 -1.31 -2.90
N THR A 80 -6.29 -0.07 -3.00
CA THR A 80 -5.12 0.42 -2.25
C THR A 80 -5.30 0.33 -0.73
N HIS A 81 -6.51 0.49 -0.20
CA HIS A 81 -6.77 0.33 1.24
C HIS A 81 -6.70 -1.12 1.74
N TYR A 82 -6.60 -2.11 0.83
CA TYR A 82 -6.29 -3.49 1.20
C TYR A 82 -4.79 -3.71 1.39
N LEU A 83 -3.95 -2.71 1.14
CA LEU A 83 -2.51 -2.81 1.22
C LEU A 83 -1.98 -2.14 2.47
N SER A 84 -0.98 -2.76 3.08
CA SER A 84 -0.14 -2.17 4.11
C SER A 84 1.32 -2.50 3.82
N GLU A 85 2.24 -1.77 4.43
CA GLU A 85 3.64 -2.17 4.40
C GLU A 85 3.82 -3.58 5.01
N PRO A 86 4.73 -4.40 4.47
CA PRO A 86 4.97 -5.73 4.97
C PRO A 86 5.60 -5.67 6.36
N VAL A 87 5.04 -6.45 7.28
CA VAL A 87 5.60 -6.57 8.63
C VAL A 87 6.87 -7.41 8.54
N LEU A 88 8.02 -6.75 8.51
CA LEU A 88 9.33 -7.39 8.41
C LEU A 88 9.79 -7.98 9.74
N VAL A 89 9.39 -7.37 10.85
CA VAL A 89 9.71 -7.84 12.20
C VAL A 89 8.42 -8.01 12.98
N LYS A 90 8.21 -9.21 13.53
CA LYS A 90 7.04 -9.51 14.36
C LYS A 90 7.35 -9.21 15.84
N ARG A 91 6.32 -8.88 16.61
CA ARG A 91 6.42 -8.82 18.07
C ARG A 91 6.93 -10.16 18.59
N ASN A 92 7.83 -10.11 19.56
CA ASN A 92 8.51 -11.26 20.17
C ASN A 92 9.44 -12.05 19.22
N ALA A 93 9.67 -11.58 17.99
CA ALA A 93 10.64 -12.20 17.09
C ALA A 93 12.08 -12.01 17.61
N GLN A 94 12.94 -12.98 17.31
CA GLN A 94 14.38 -12.85 17.53
C GLN A 94 14.96 -12.03 16.37
N VAL A 95 15.69 -10.98 16.70
CA VAL A 95 16.29 -10.06 15.72
C VAL A 95 17.79 -9.93 15.95
N SER A 96 18.51 -9.60 14.88
CA SER A 96 19.90 -9.19 14.93
C SER A 96 19.96 -7.67 14.99
N MET A 97 20.55 -7.15 16.05
CA MET A 97 20.81 -5.72 16.24
C MET A 97 22.20 -5.41 15.72
N ILE A 98 22.30 -4.46 14.82
CA ILE A 98 23.55 -3.87 14.34
C ILE A 98 23.69 -2.50 14.99
N TYR A 99 24.86 -2.20 15.53
CA TYR A 99 25.22 -0.87 15.98
C TYR A 99 26.50 -0.46 15.27
N THR A 100 26.46 0.67 14.57
CA THR A 100 27.59 1.18 13.79
C THR A 100 28.15 2.42 14.48
N PHE A 101 29.45 2.41 14.77
CA PHE A 101 30.16 3.56 15.35
C PHE A 101 31.48 3.78 14.61
N GLY A 102 31.56 4.85 13.80
CA GLY A 102 32.70 5.09 12.91
C GLY A 102 32.89 3.93 11.93
N ALA A 103 34.08 3.32 11.95
CA ALA A 103 34.39 2.14 11.13
C ALA A 103 34.07 0.80 11.81
N MET A 104 33.54 0.82 13.05
CA MET A 104 33.26 -0.39 13.83
C MET A 104 31.78 -0.76 13.74
N GLN A 105 31.51 -2.04 13.49
CA GLN A 105 30.16 -2.60 13.49
C GLN A 105 30.05 -3.67 14.58
N LEU A 106 29.13 -3.46 15.53
CA LEU A 106 28.81 -4.42 16.57
C LEU A 106 27.51 -5.13 16.20
N SER A 107 27.48 -6.45 16.39
CA SER A 107 26.27 -7.25 16.22
C SER A 107 25.87 -7.93 17.53
N ALA A 108 24.59 -7.90 17.85
CA ALA A 108 24.03 -8.53 19.03
C ALA A 108 22.67 -9.17 18.72
N LYS A 109 22.27 -10.15 19.53
CA LYS A 109 20.92 -10.73 19.44
C LYS A 109 19.97 -9.99 20.37
N GLY A 110 18.76 -9.77 19.87
CA GLY A 110 17.69 -9.10 20.58
C GLY A 110 16.35 -9.79 20.33
N ARG A 111 15.35 -9.36 21.09
CA ARG A 111 13.96 -9.75 20.93
C ARG A 111 13.11 -8.51 20.70
N ALA A 112 12.41 -8.45 19.57
CA ALA A 112 11.53 -7.35 19.26
C ALA A 112 10.36 -7.31 20.24
N LEU A 113 10.07 -6.16 20.84
CA LEU A 113 8.92 -5.97 21.74
C LEU A 113 7.67 -5.52 20.98
N GLN A 114 7.84 -5.02 19.77
CA GLN A 114 6.81 -4.51 18.87
C GLN A 114 6.96 -5.17 17.49
N ALA A 115 5.88 -5.16 16.71
CA ALA A 115 5.94 -5.50 15.30
C ALA A 115 6.12 -4.21 14.50
N GLY A 116 6.74 -4.30 13.33
CA GLY A 116 6.88 -3.16 12.43
C GLY A 116 7.33 -3.53 11.03
N ALA A 117 7.24 -2.52 10.15
CA ALA A 117 7.66 -2.55 8.76
C ALA A 117 9.04 -1.91 8.57
N LYS A 118 9.54 -1.89 7.32
CA LYS A 118 10.86 -1.34 7.00
C LYS A 118 10.92 0.15 7.34
N GLY A 119 11.99 0.59 8.00
CA GLY A 119 12.20 1.99 8.36
C GLY A 119 11.43 2.44 9.61
N GLU A 120 10.54 1.60 10.16
CA GLU A 120 9.88 1.91 11.43
C GLU A 120 10.83 1.71 12.62
N THR A 121 10.65 2.56 13.63
CA THR A 121 11.36 2.48 14.90
C THR A 121 10.62 1.54 15.85
N ILE A 122 11.32 0.52 16.34
CA ILE A 122 10.79 -0.45 17.29
C ILE A 122 11.67 -0.55 18.54
N THR A 123 11.06 -0.94 19.66
CA THR A 123 11.80 -1.30 20.87
C THR A 123 12.22 -2.76 20.81
N VAL A 124 13.50 -3.03 21.03
CA VAL A 124 14.10 -4.36 21.07
C VAL A 124 14.76 -4.57 22.43
N MET A 125 14.58 -5.76 23.02
CA MET A 125 15.28 -6.14 24.24
C MET A 125 16.51 -6.96 23.89
N ASN A 126 17.69 -6.53 24.34
CA ASN A 126 18.90 -7.33 24.22
C ASN A 126 18.76 -8.62 25.05
N THR A 127 18.98 -9.78 24.43
CA THR A 127 18.76 -11.07 25.11
C THR A 127 19.83 -11.39 26.16
N SER A 128 21.03 -10.80 26.06
CA SER A 128 22.12 -10.98 27.02
C SER A 128 22.00 -10.04 28.21
N SER A 129 21.83 -8.74 27.96
CA SER A 129 21.81 -7.72 29.03
C SER A 129 20.42 -7.37 29.55
N ARG A 130 19.35 -7.84 28.89
CA ARG A 130 17.95 -7.48 29.15
C ARG A 130 17.63 -5.98 29.04
N LYS A 131 18.55 -5.17 28.51
CA LYS A 131 18.31 -3.75 28.25
C LYS A 131 17.35 -3.57 27.07
N LYS A 132 16.44 -2.59 27.18
CA LYS A 132 15.59 -2.15 26.07
C LYS A 132 16.33 -1.11 25.25
N ILE A 133 16.32 -1.27 23.94
CA ILE A 133 17.07 -0.48 22.98
C ILE A 133 16.10 -0.09 21.86
N THR A 134 16.18 1.16 21.42
CA THR A 134 15.43 1.65 20.27
C THR A 134 16.21 1.36 19.01
N ALA A 135 15.57 0.78 18.00
CA ALA A 135 16.22 0.41 16.75
C ALA A 135 15.28 0.61 15.56
N ILE A 136 15.84 0.85 14.39
CA ILE A 136 15.14 1.02 13.11
C ILE A 136 15.19 -0.30 12.35
N ILE A 137 14.07 -0.73 11.78
CA ILE A 137 14.01 -1.97 10.99
C ILE A 137 14.68 -1.74 9.62
N ILE A 138 15.75 -2.49 9.34
CA ILE A 138 16.45 -2.40 8.05
C ILE A 138 15.93 -3.45 7.07
N SER A 139 15.76 -4.68 7.56
CA SER A 139 15.27 -5.81 6.76
C SER A 139 14.67 -6.88 7.68
N ARG A 140 14.32 -8.03 7.11
CA ARG A 140 13.74 -9.16 7.85
C ARG A 140 14.68 -9.59 8.98
N ASP A 141 14.17 -9.53 10.22
CA ASP A 141 14.88 -9.88 11.44
C ASP A 141 16.19 -9.07 11.69
N LEU A 142 16.38 -7.94 11.00
CA LEU A 142 17.56 -7.07 11.11
C LEU A 142 17.16 -5.66 11.51
N VAL A 143 17.76 -5.16 12.57
CA VAL A 143 17.52 -3.82 13.08
C VAL A 143 18.83 -3.07 13.30
N GLU A 144 18.83 -1.78 13.03
CA GLU A 144 19.94 -0.89 13.32
C GLU A 144 19.63 -0.07 14.57
N VAL A 145 20.52 -0.10 15.54
CA VAL A 145 20.38 0.64 16.79
C VAL A 145 20.77 2.09 16.53
N SER A 146 19.83 3.01 16.75
CA SER A 146 20.13 4.44 16.81
C SER A 146 20.79 4.73 18.16
N GLY A 147 22.08 5.09 18.14
CA GLY A 147 22.84 5.54 19.31
C GLY A 147 22.66 7.00 19.63
#